data_AF-A0A497FZ43-F1
#
_entry.id   AF-A0A497FZ43-F1
#
_cell.length_a   1.000
_cell.length_b   1.000
_cell.length_c   1.000
_cell.angle_alpha   90.00
_cell.angle_beta   90.00
_cell.angle_gamma   90.00
#
_symmetry.space_group_name_H-M   'P 1'
#
loop_
_entity.id
_entity.type
_entity.pdbx_description
1 polymer ?
#
loop_
_entity_poly.entity_id
_entity_poly.type
_entity_poly.pdbx_seq_one_letter_code
_entity_poly.pdbx_strand_id
1 'polypeptide(L)' 'MPLLLKSDSHAVYYFRDLSPKGAVQANQYLIVDSSEALLLDLGGKIVFNNLLSEVGRVVPINSIKVILLHTMIQT' A
#
# COMPACT_ATOMS: atom_id res chain seq x y z
N MET A 1 -8.07 -1.34 6.37
CA MET A 1 -6.61 -1.53 6.36
C MET A 1 -6.19 -2.40 7.54
N PRO A 2 -6.08 -3.73 7.39
CA PRO A 2 -5.52 -4.60 8.43
C PRO A 2 -4.01 -4.40 8.61
N LEU A 3 -3.55 -4.57 9.85
CA LEU A 3 -2.13 -4.72 10.20
C LEU A 3 -1.80 -6.22 10.18
N LEU A 4 -0.90 -6.64 9.31
CA LEU A 4 -0.54 -8.05 9.11
C LEU A 4 0.63 -8.49 10.00
N LEU A 5 1.59 -7.60 10.22
CA LEU A 5 2.77 -7.85 11.04
C LEU A 5 3.18 -6.57 11.75
N LYS A 6 3.66 -6.71 12.99
CA LYS A 6 4.24 -5.62 13.77
C LYS A 6 5.38 -6.14 14.63
N SER A 7 6.50 -5.44 14.60
CA SER A 7 7.60 -5.48 15.58
C SER A 7 7.86 -4.06 16.08
N ASP A 8 8.98 -3.85 16.78
CA ASP A 8 9.31 -2.56 17.40
C ASP A 8 9.37 -1.41 16.38
N SER A 9 10.08 -1.60 15.27
CA SER A 9 10.25 -0.60 14.22
C SER A 9 9.66 -1.01 12.87
N HIS A 10 9.20 -2.25 12.72
CA HIS A 10 8.73 -2.78 11.45
C HIS A 10 7.22 -3.09 11.48
N ALA A 11 6.49 -2.66 10.47
CA ALA A 11 5.07 -2.97 10.35
C ALA A 11 4.66 -3.19 8.89
N VAL A 12 3.73 -4.12 8.68
CA VAL A 12 3.18 -4.44 7.36
C VAL A 12 1.68 -4.22 7.38
N TYR A 13 1.21 -3.29 6.56
CA TYR A 13 -0.20 -2.97 6.38
C TYR A 13 -0.69 -3.51 5.05
N TYR A 14 -1.94 -3.99 5.05
CA TYR A 14 -2.63 -4.45 3.86
C TYR A 14 -3.82 -3.53 3.55
N PHE A 15 -3.92 -3.10 2.30
CA PHE A 15 -5.04 -2.33 1.78
C PHE A 15 -5.85 -3.23 0.86
N ARG A 16 -7.11 -3.42 1.25
CA ARG A 16 -8.10 -4.23 0.54
C ARG A 16 -9.36 -3.41 0.32
N ASP A 17 -10.16 -3.83 -0.66
CA ASP A 17 -11.47 -3.26 -0.95
C ASP A 17 -11.41 -1.77 -1.35
N LEU A 18 -10.27 -1.32 -1.90
CA LEU A 18 -10.10 0.03 -2.44
C LEU A 18 -10.62 0.15 -3.89
N SER A 19 -10.77 -0.97 -4.59
CA SER A 19 -11.41 -1.00 -5.91
C SER A 19 -12.94 -0.92 -5.78
N PRO A 20 -13.61 -0.10 -6.61
CA PRO A 20 -15.06 -0.03 -6.61
C PRO A 20 -15.72 -1.36 -7.01
N LYS A 21 -16.98 -1.55 -6.61
CA LYS A 21 -17.76 -2.74 -6.99
C LYS A 21 -17.78 -2.91 -8.51
N GLY A 22 -17.53 -4.13 -8.98
CA GLY A 22 -17.49 -4.47 -10.40
C GLY A 22 -16.12 -4.28 -11.07
N ALA A 23 -15.14 -3.67 -10.39
CA ALA A 23 -13.74 -3.67 -10.83
C ALA A 23 -12.98 -4.87 -10.28
N VAL A 24 -11.90 -5.26 -10.97
CA VAL A 24 -10.94 -6.24 -10.44
C VAL A 24 -10.36 -5.67 -9.14
N GLN A 25 -10.40 -6.47 -8.08
CA GLN A 25 -9.82 -6.09 -6.79
C GLN A 25 -8.30 -6.07 -6.92
N ALA A 26 -7.70 -4.97 -6.47
CA ALA A 26 -6.27 -4.83 -6.42
C ALA A 26 -5.85 -4.78 -4.95
N ASN A 27 -4.80 -5.52 -4.62
CA ASN A 27 -4.22 -5.58 -3.30
C ASN A 27 -3.00 -4.66 -3.26
N GLN A 28 -2.87 -3.86 -2.20
CA GLN A 28 -1.68 -3.02 -1.99
C GLN A 28 -1.14 -3.25 -0.59
N TYR A 29 0.16 -3.03 -0.41
CA TYR A 29 0.80 -3.19 0.89
C TYR A 29 1.71 -2.00 1.19
N LEU A 30 1.77 -1.63 2.45
CA LEU A 30 2.72 -0.64 2.95
C LEU A 30 3.60 -1.35 3.99
N ILE A 31 4.90 -1.34 3.73
CA ILE A 31 5.91 -1.75 4.69
C ILE A 31 6.47 -0.47 5.29
N VAL A 32 6.39 -0.36 6.62
CA VAL A 32 6.98 0.74 7.38
C VAL A 32 8.16 0.16 8.13
N ASP A 33 9.32 0.77 7.96
CA ASP A 33 10.54 0.44 8.69
C ASP A 33 11.13 1.71 9.29
N SER A 34 11.02 1.83 10.61
CA SER A 34 11.41 3.01 11.38
C SER A 34 10.73 4.30 10.88
N SER A 35 11.46 5.17 10.20
CA SER A 35 10.98 6.46 9.66
C SER A 35 10.73 6.43 8.15
N GLU A 36 10.96 5.29 7.51
CA GLU A 36 10.85 5.12 6.06
C GLU A 36 9.74 4.13 5.73
N ALA A 37 9.20 4.27 4.53
CA ALA A 37 8.17 3.38 4.03
C ALA A 37 8.42 2.94 2.60
N LEU A 38 7.99 1.73 2.32
CA LEU A 38 7.94 1.11 1.00
C LEU A 38 6.48 0.79 0.67
N LEU A 39 6.01 1.30 -0.46
CA LEU A 39 4.66 1.07 -0.97
C LEU A 39 4.73 0.05 -2.12
N LEU A 40 4.11 -1.10 -1.90
CA LEU A 40 3.97 -2.18 -2.86
C LEU A 40 2.68 -1.98 -3.64
N ASP A 41 2.83 -1.74 -4.95
CA ASP A 41 1.80 -1.41 -5.91
C ASP A 41 0.96 -0.17 -5.55
N LEU A 42 0.91 0.78 -6.48
CA LEU A 42 0.01 1.93 -6.36
C LEU A 42 -1.42 1.60 -6.80
N GLY A 43 -1.60 0.46 -7.48
CA GLY A 43 -2.78 0.18 -8.28
C GLY A 43 -2.91 1.12 -9.49
N GLY A 44 -4.11 1.19 -10.07
CA GLY A 44 -4.43 2.10 -11.16
C GLY A 44 -5.09 3.40 -10.70
N LYS A 45 -5.35 4.32 -11.65
CA LYS A 45 -5.99 5.64 -11.42
C LYS A 45 -7.23 5.60 -10.53
N ILE A 46 -8.04 4.55 -10.63
CA ILE A 46 -9.30 4.40 -9.90
C ILE A 46 -9.07 4.15 -8.40
N VAL A 47 -7.96 3.51 -8.04
CA VAL A 47 -7.64 3.10 -6.66
C VAL A 47 -6.71 4.13 -5.98
N PHE A 48 -5.89 4.83 -6.76
CA PHE A 48 -4.79 5.66 -6.30
C PHE A 48 -5.16 6.68 -5.21
N ASN A 49 -6.25 7.44 -5.39
CA ASN A 49 -6.64 8.47 -4.42
C ASN A 49 -7.06 7.87 -3.07
N ASN A 50 -7.78 6.75 -3.09
CA ASN A 50 -8.19 6.06 -1.87
C ASN A 50 -6.99 5.45 -1.16
N LEU A 51 -6.06 4.86 -1.92
CA LEU A 51 -4.80 4.33 -1.38
C LEU A 51 -3.98 5.44 -0.72
N LEU A 52 -3.77 6.56 -1.39
CA LEU A 52 -2.98 7.67 -0.87
C LEU A 52 -3.59 8.24 0.43
N SER A 53 -4.92 8.35 0.48
CA SER A 53 -5.64 8.76 1.68
C SER A 53 -5.40 7.78 2.84
N GLU A 54 -5.48 6.47 2.61
CA GLU A 54 -5.28 5.48 3.66
C GLU A 54 -3.81 5.38 4.10
N VAL A 55 -2.85 5.47 3.17
CA VAL A 55 -1.42 5.50 3.50
C VAL A 55 -1.07 6.73 4.34
N GLY A 56 -1.64 7.90 4.02
CA GLY A 56 -1.44 9.13 4.78
C GLY A 56 -1.93 9.07 6.23
N ARG A 57 -2.79 8.10 6.59
CA ARG A 57 -3.21 7.84 7.97
C ARG A 57 -2.20 7.01 8.76
N VAL A 58 -1.26 6.36 8.07
CA VAL A 58 -0.22 5.52 8.69
C VAL A 58 1.10 6.27 8.78
N VAL A 59 1.53 6.90 7.68
CA VAL A 59 2.81 7.59 7.59
C VAL A 59 2.69 8.89 6.79
N PRO A 60 3.54 9.89 7.03
CA PRO A 60 3.68 11.03 6.13
C PRO A 60 4.03 10.57 4.71
N ILE A 61 3.38 11.12 3.67
CA ILE A 61 3.61 10.67 2.28
C ILE A 61 5.08 10.84 1.85
N ASN A 62 5.78 11.85 2.36
CA ASN A 62 7.21 12.09 2.11
C ASN A 62 8.16 11.06 2.76
N SER A 63 7.66 10.18 3.63
CA SER A 63 8.42 9.06 4.19
C SER A 63 8.50 7.86 3.24
N ILE A 64 7.66 7.81 2.19
CA ILE A 64 7.69 6.76 1.19
C ILE A 64 8.96 6.95 0.34
N LYS A 65 9.94 6.08 0.53
CA LYS A 65 11.23 6.13 -0.20
C LYS A 65 11.22 5.28 -1.45
N VAL A 66 10.45 4.19 -1.42
CA VAL A 66 10.41 3.22 -2.49
C VAL A 66 8.97 2.93 -2.84
N ILE A 67 8.68 3.00 -4.13
CA ILE A 67 7.45 2.46 -4.72
C ILE A 67 7.91 1.28 -5.57
N LEU A 68 7.51 0.08 -5.16
CA LEU A 68 7.78 -1.13 -5.92
C LEU A 68 6.50 -1.49 -6.67
N LEU A 69 6.56 -1.36 -8.00
CA LEU A 69 5.51 -1.79 -8.90
C LEU A 69 5.82 -3.21 -9.33
N HIS A 70 4.93 -4.16 -9.11
CA HIS A 70 5.06 -5.44 -9.79
C HIS A 70 4.60 -5.28 -11.24
N THR A 71 5.45 -5.68 -12.18
CA THR A 71 5.01 -6.00 -13.53
C THR A 71 4.57 -7.46 -13.53
N MET A 72 3.33 -7.73 -13.94
CA MET A 72 2.82 -9.09 -14.09
C MET A 72 3.76 -9.90 -14.99
N ILE A 73 4.46 -10.90 -14.43
CA ILE A 73 4.72 -12.12 -15.19
C ILE A 73 3.43 -12.92 -15.02
N GLN A 74 2.54 -12.82 -16.00
CA GLN A 74 1.49 -13.83 -16.17
C GLN A 74 2.19 -15.12 -16.57
N THR A 75 2.42 -16.03 -15.61
CA THR A 75 2.70 -17.44 -15.88
C THR A 75 1.39 -18.21 -15.89
#